data_AF-A0A6N2JXG0-F1
#
_entry.id   AF-A0A6N2JXG0-F1
#
_cell.length_a   1.000
_cell.length_b   1.000
_cell.length_c   1.000
_cell.angle_alpha   90.00
_cell.angle_beta   90.00
_cell.angle_gamma   90.00
#
_symmetry.space_group_name_H-M   'P 1'
#
loop_
_entity.id
_entity.type
_entity.pdbx_description
1 polymer ?
#
loop_
_entity_poly.entity_id
_entity_poly.type
_entity_poly.pdbx_seq_one_letter_code
_entity_poly.pdbx_strand_id
1 'polypeptide(L)'
;MYNSYPSLCDHSVLLMPLAIFVFAATLSGLAEPLGVVLVAYLFPSSLSPDILEGLLGSVGGVMAFLTLHEMLPLAFDYAGQKHAVKAVFFGMAFMSASLYLLEISLPDEMSL
;
A
#
# COMPACT_ATOMS: atom_id res chain seq x y z
N MET A 1 -21.75 25.55 -1.54
CA MET A 1 -20.68 25.35 -2.54
C MET A 1 -19.91 24.05 -2.25
N TYR A 2 -20.62 22.92 -2.19
CA TYR A 2 -20.06 21.57 -2.33
C TYR A 2 -20.68 21.02 -3.62
N ASN A 3 -20.07 21.39 -4.75
CA ASN A 3 -20.44 20.95 -6.08
C ASN A 3 -19.18 20.28 -6.66
N SER A 4 -19.35 19.09 -7.24
CA SER A 4 -18.33 18.22 -7.87
C SER A 4 -17.88 16.97 -7.12
N TYR A 5 -18.75 16.29 -6.36
CA TYR A 5 -18.74 14.83 -6.43
C TYR A 5 -19.51 14.46 -7.71
N PRO A 6 -18.87 13.96 -8.78
CA PRO A 6 -19.65 13.44 -9.89
C PRO A 6 -20.44 12.26 -9.34
N SER A 7 -21.75 12.38 -9.46
CA SER A 7 -22.74 11.36 -9.13
C SER A 7 -22.29 10.00 -9.68
N LEU A 8 -21.75 9.16 -8.80
CA LEU A 8 -21.47 7.73 -9.02
C LEU A 8 -22.79 6.92 -9.05
N CYS A 9 -23.79 7.45 -9.74
CA CYS A 9 -25.08 6.85 -10.02
C CYS A 9 -25.50 7.24 -11.44
N ASP A 10 -24.63 6.97 -12.42
CA ASP A 10 -25.09 6.81 -13.80
C ASP A 10 -25.27 5.30 -14.05
N HIS A 11 -26.52 4.88 -13.96
CA HIS A 11 -26.98 3.50 -14.10
C HIS A 11 -26.97 3.05 -15.58
N SER A 12 -26.03 3.54 -16.40
CA SER A 12 -25.97 3.32 -17.86
C SER A 12 -24.55 3.15 -18.45
N VAL A 13 -23.50 2.90 -17.64
CA VAL A 13 -22.11 2.56 -18.08
C VAL A 13 -21.72 1.09 -17.76
N LEU A 14 -22.68 0.18 -17.90
CA LEU A 14 -22.64 -1.02 -18.75
C LEU A 14 -21.36 -1.93 -18.80
N LEU A 15 -21.25 -2.88 -17.85
CA LEU A 15 -20.69 -4.25 -17.92
C LEU A 15 -19.31 -4.58 -18.58
N MET A 16 -18.90 -3.92 -19.66
CA MET A 16 -17.56 -4.01 -20.25
C MET A 16 -16.43 -3.28 -19.49
N PRO A 17 -16.63 -2.22 -18.67
CA PRO A 17 -15.55 -1.52 -17.98
C PRO A 17 -15.16 -2.13 -16.64
N LEU A 18 -15.99 -2.98 -16.03
CA LEU A 18 -15.67 -3.60 -14.73
C LEU A 18 -14.48 -4.55 -14.84
N ALA A 19 -14.38 -5.29 -15.95
CA ALA A 19 -13.21 -6.11 -16.27
C ALA A 19 -11.95 -5.24 -16.40
N ILE A 20 -12.06 -4.05 -16.98
CA ILE A 20 -10.93 -3.10 -17.13
C ILE A 20 -10.51 -2.55 -15.76
N PHE A 21 -11.45 -2.16 -14.89
CA PHE A 21 -11.12 -1.66 -13.54
C PHE A 21 -10.48 -2.75 -12.68
N VAL A 22 -11.03 -3.96 -12.68
CA VAL A 22 -10.46 -5.10 -11.93
C VAL A 22 -9.08 -5.46 -12.48
N PHE A 23 -8.92 -5.50 -13.81
CA PHE A 23 -7.64 -5.78 -14.44
C PHE A 23 -6.59 -4.70 -14.13
N ALA A 24 -6.96 -3.42 -14.21
CA ALA A 24 -6.06 -2.32 -13.86
C ALA A 24 -5.67 -2.31 -12.38
N ALA A 25 -6.62 -2.54 -11.47
CA ALA A 25 -6.35 -2.63 -10.04
C ALA A 25 -5.44 -3.83 -9.72
N THR A 26 -5.67 -4.97 -10.38
CA THR A 26 -4.84 -6.18 -10.22
C THR A 26 -3.42 -5.96 -10.75
N LEU A 27 -3.28 -5.34 -11.93
CA LEU A 27 -1.97 -4.98 -12.48
C LEU A 27 -1.22 -3.97 -11.60
N SER A 28 -1.92 -2.97 -11.06
CA SER A 28 -1.32 -1.99 -10.15
C SER A 28 -0.87 -2.64 -8.85
N GLY A 29 -1.68 -3.53 -8.26
CA GLY A 29 -1.30 -4.26 -7.04
C GLY A 29 -0.17 -5.27 -7.28
N LEU A 30 -0.08 -5.84 -8.48
CA LEU A 30 1.01 -6.75 -8.87
C LEU A 30 2.30 -6.01 -9.23
N ALA A 31 2.25 -4.70 -9.49
CA ALA A 31 3.42 -3.90 -9.84
C ALA A 31 4.48 -3.89 -8.72
N GLU A 32 4.06 -3.86 -7.45
CA GLU A 32 4.97 -3.91 -6.29
C GLU A 32 5.79 -5.21 -6.21
N PRO A 33 5.19 -6.42 -6.17
CA PRO A 33 5.96 -7.66 -6.17
C PRO A 33 6.71 -7.90 -7.49
N LEU A 34 6.18 -7.48 -8.64
CA LEU A 34 6.89 -7.58 -9.92
C LEU A 34 8.16 -6.73 -9.95
N GLY A 35 8.12 -5.53 -9.35
CA GLY A 35 9.30 -4.67 -9.20
C GLY A 35 10.41 -5.37 -8.43
N VAL A 36 10.08 -6.02 -7.31
CA VAL A 36 11.03 -6.79 -6.50
C VAL A 36 11.60 -7.97 -7.29
N VAL A 37 10.76 -8.74 -7.98
CA VAL A 37 11.20 -9.89 -8.80
C VAL A 37 12.12 -9.45 -9.94
N LEU A 38 11.82 -8.33 -10.60
CA LEU A 38 12.63 -7.79 -11.69
C LEU A 38 14.01 -7.33 -11.21
N VAL A 39 14.06 -6.64 -10.06
CA VAL A 39 15.33 -6.24 -9.43
C VAL A 39 16.13 -7.46 -9.00
N ALA A 40 15.50 -8.47 -8.39
CA ALA A 40 16.16 -9.72 -7.99
C ALA A 40 16.71 -10.50 -9.20
N TYR A 41 16.02 -10.49 -10.35
CA TYR A 41 16.49 -11.14 -11.57
C TYR A 41 17.63 -10.38 -12.26
N LEU A 42 17.58 -9.04 -12.27
CA LEU A 42 18.59 -8.19 -12.91
C LEU A 42 19.89 -8.09 -12.07
N PHE A 43 19.77 -8.22 -10.75
CA PHE A 43 20.90 -8.25 -9.79
C PHE A 43 20.99 -9.62 -9.07
N PRO A 44 21.37 -10.70 -9.78
CA PRO A 44 21.48 -12.03 -9.18
C PRO A 44 22.72 -12.21 -8.30
N SER A 45 23.68 -11.28 -8.35
CA SER A 45 24.79 -11.24 -7.38
C SER A 45 24.25 -10.69 -6.07
N SER A 46 24.03 -11.61 -5.12
CA SER A 46 23.76 -11.39 -3.69
C SER A 46 23.67 -9.91 -3.32
N LEU A 47 22.46 -9.34 -3.39
CA LEU A 47 22.21 -8.00 -2.87
C LEU A 47 22.71 -7.99 -1.43
N SER A 48 23.79 -7.24 -1.18
CA SER A 48 24.34 -7.10 0.16
C SER A 48 23.22 -6.60 1.08
N PRO A 49 23.07 -7.15 2.29
CA PRO A 49 21.97 -6.82 3.19
C PRO A 49 21.82 -5.30 3.38
N ASP A 50 22.93 -4.56 3.42
CA ASP A 50 22.95 -3.10 3.51
C ASP A 50 22.22 -2.38 2.36
N ILE A 51 22.35 -2.88 1.13
CA ILE A 51 21.71 -2.28 -0.05
C ILE A 51 20.22 -2.61 -0.02
N LEU A 52 19.86 -3.84 0.34
CA LEU A 52 18.46 -4.26 0.42
C LEU A 52 17.71 -3.48 1.51
N GLU A 53 18.30 -3.32 2.69
CA GLU A 53 17.77 -2.50 3.77
C GLU A 53 17.62 -1.04 3.35
N GLY A 54 18.62 -0.47 2.68
CA GLY A 54 18.56 0.89 2.15
C GLY A 54 17.44 1.08 1.11
N LEU A 55 17.26 0.10 0.23
CA LEU A 55 16.25 0.14 -0.83
C LEU A 55 14.84 -0.02 -0.26
N LEU A 56 14.63 -0.98 0.64
CA LEU A 56 13.36 -1.15 1.37
C LEU A 56 13.02 0.09 2.21
N GLY A 57 14.01 0.66 2.91
CA GLY A 57 13.84 1.91 3.66
C GLY A 57 13.43 3.08 2.75
N SER A 58 14.04 3.19 1.56
CA SER A 58 13.69 4.23 0.59
C SER A 58 12.26 4.11 0.05
N VAL A 59 11.83 2.90 -0.32
CA VAL A 59 10.48 2.63 -0.83
C VAL A 59 9.44 2.85 0.27
N GLY A 60 9.72 2.36 1.49
CA GLY A 60 8.87 2.60 2.65
C GLY A 60 8.72 4.09 2.97
N GLY A 61 9.80 4.87 2.86
CA GLY A 61 9.78 6.32 3.03
C GLY A 61 8.91 7.05 2.00
N VAL A 62 9.05 6.71 0.71
CA VAL A 62 8.20 7.28 -0.37
C VAL A 62 6.73 6.93 -0.16
N MET A 63 6.41 5.68 0.20
CA MET A 63 5.03 5.26 0.46
C MET A 63 4.41 5.97 1.67
N ALA A 64 5.18 6.19 2.74
CA ALA A 64 4.74 6.97 3.89
C ALA A 64 4.48 8.43 3.52
N PHE A 65 5.36 9.05 2.72
CA PHE A 65 5.17 10.41 2.24
C PHE A 65 3.91 10.54 1.37
N LEU A 66 3.73 9.66 0.38
CA LEU A 66 2.53 9.63 -0.47
C LEU A 66 1.25 9.44 0.36
N THR A 67 1.29 8.56 1.36
CA THR A 67 0.14 8.33 2.24
C THR A 67 -0.24 9.58 3.02
N LEU A 68 0.74 10.31 3.56
CA LEU A 68 0.47 11.52 4.33
C LEU A 68 0.10 12.72 3.45
N HIS A 69 0.65 12.81 2.25
CA HIS A 69 0.52 14.00 1.40
C HIS A 69 -0.63 13.92 0.40
N GLU A 70 -1.01 12.71 -0.04
CA GLU A 70 -2.12 12.50 -0.98
C GLU A 70 -3.29 11.77 -0.33
N MET A 71 -3.06 10.60 0.27
CA MET A 71 -4.15 9.76 0.79
C MET A 71 -4.81 10.35 2.05
N LEU A 72 -4.04 10.98 2.94
CA LEU A 72 -4.57 11.59 4.16
C LEU A 72 -5.49 12.80 3.90
N PRO A 73 -5.13 13.79 3.05
CA PRO A 73 -6.06 14.87 2.72
C PRO A 73 -7.31 14.35 1.98
N LEU A 74 -7.15 13.36 1.09
CA LEU A 74 -8.29 12.66 0.48
C LEU A 74 -9.21 12.03 1.54
N ALA A 75 -8.65 11.38 2.56
CA ALA A 75 -9.41 10.80 3.66
C ALA A 75 -10.11 11.85 4.53
N PHE A 76 -9.50 13.03 4.71
CA PHE A 76 -10.11 14.16 5.40
C PHE A 76 -11.30 14.73 4.63
N ASP A 77 -11.19 14.86 3.31
CA ASP A 77 -12.28 15.32 2.46
C ASP A 77 -13.43 14.31 2.39
N TYR A 78 -13.14 13.00 2.37
CA TYR A 78 -14.15 11.93 2.29
C TYR A 78 -14.87 11.63 3.61
N ALA A 79 -14.13 11.43 4.71
CA ALA A 79 -14.67 10.92 5.99
C ALA A 79 -14.65 11.94 7.14
N GLY A 80 -14.00 13.09 6.93
CA GLY A 80 -13.77 14.11 7.96
C GLY A 80 -12.55 13.80 8.84
N GLN A 81 -11.88 14.86 9.30
CA GLN A 81 -10.62 14.77 10.06
C GLN A 81 -10.67 13.78 11.25
N LYS A 82 -11.74 13.80 12.05
CA LYS A 82 -11.82 12.98 13.27
C LYS A 82 -11.90 11.48 12.99
N HIS A 83 -12.56 11.07 11.92
CA HIS A 83 -12.69 9.65 11.58
C HIS A 83 -11.45 9.14 10.84
N ALA A 84 -10.92 9.93 9.91
CA ALA A 84 -9.72 9.59 9.16
C ALA A 84 -8.50 9.38 10.08
N VAL A 85 -8.23 10.28 11.02
CA VAL A 85 -7.11 10.11 11.96
C VAL A 85 -7.28 8.84 12.83
N LYS A 86 -8.51 8.57 13.29
CA LYS A 86 -8.79 7.33 14.05
C LYS A 86 -8.56 6.07 13.21
N ALA A 87 -9.00 6.07 11.95
CA ALA A 87 -8.80 4.95 11.03
C ALA A 87 -7.31 4.72 10.73
N VAL A 88 -6.53 5.79 10.52
CA VAL A 88 -5.08 5.70 10.29
C VAL A 88 -4.35 5.15 11.51
N PHE A 89 -4.67 5.65 12.72
CA PHE A 89 -4.09 5.10 13.95
C PHE A 89 -4.46 3.63 14.17
N PHE A 90 -5.72 3.27 13.91
CA PHE A 90 -6.16 1.88 14.01
C PHE A 90 -5.45 0.97 13.01
N GLY A 91 -5.27 1.43 11.77
CA GLY A 91 -4.53 0.71 10.73
C GLY A 91 -3.06 0.48 11.10
N MET A 92 -2.38 1.52 11.58
CA MET A 92 -0.99 1.40 12.05
C MET A 92 -0.87 0.43 13.24
N ALA A 93 -1.80 0.49 14.20
CA ALA A 93 -1.83 -0.44 15.33
C ALA A 93 -2.07 -1.89 14.87
N PHE A 94 -3.00 -2.11 13.93
CA PHE A 94 -3.28 -3.44 13.38
C PHE A 94 -2.07 -4.02 12.62
N MET A 95 -1.37 -3.19 11.85
CA MET A 95 -0.16 -3.61 11.14
C MET A 95 0.96 -3.97 12.12
N SER A 96 1.19 -3.14 13.14
CA SER A 96 2.16 -3.44 14.20
C SER A 96 1.82 -4.71 14.99
N ALA A 97 0.54 -4.93 15.30
CA ALA A 97 0.08 -6.15 15.96
C ALA A 97 0.29 -7.39 15.08
N SER A 98 0.12 -7.26 13.76
CA SER A 98 0.37 -8.34 12.80
C SER A 98 1.85 -8.73 12.76
N LEU A 99 2.76 -7.74 12.77
CA LEU A 99 4.20 -7.99 12.87
C LEU A 99 4.58 -8.63 14.21
N TYR A 100 3.98 -8.19 15.32
CA TYR A 100 4.21 -8.79 16.62
C TYR A 100 3.71 -10.25 16.71
N LEU A 101 2.58 -10.57 16.06
CA LEU A 101 2.08 -11.94 15.93
C LEU A 101 3.02 -12.79 15.07
N LEU A 102 3.57 -12.19 14.01
CA LEU A 102 4.54 -12.87 13.16
C LEU A 102 5.83 -13.17 13.94
N GLU A 103 6.31 -12.21 14.73
CA GLU A 103 7.47 -12.36 15.63
C GLU A 103 7.28 -13.52 16.63
N ILE A 104 6.14 -13.57 17.35
CA ILE A 104 5.86 -14.66 18.33
C ILE A 104 5.68 -16.03 17.67
N SER A 105 5.32 -16.06 16.37
CA SER A 105 5.11 -17.29 15.61
C SER A 105 6.38 -17.79 14.92
N LEU A 106 7.44 -16.99 14.88
CA LEU A 106 8.71 -17.35 14.27
C LEU A 106 9.56 -18.14 15.28
N PRO A 107 9.86 -19.43 15.07
CA PRO A 107 10.79 -20.16 15.95
C PRO A 107 12.19 -19.55 15.82
N ASP A 108 12.89 -19.36 16.95
CA ASP A 108 14.25 -18.81 17.11
C ASP A 108 15.39 -19.57 16.35
N GLU A 109 15.06 -20.48 15.44
CA GLU A 109 15.99 -21.30 14.65
C GLU A 109 16.48 -20.60 13.37
N MET A 110 16.44 -19.26 13.31
CA MET A 110 17.19 -18.45 12.33
C MET A 110 17.92 -17.27 13.01
N SER A 111 18.40 -17.50 14.23
CA SER A 111 19.52 -16.75 14.78
C SER A 111 20.79 -17.15 14.02
N LEU A 112 21.12 -16.38 12.97
CA LEU A 112 22.44 -16.40 12.33
C LEU A 112 23.45 -15.67 13.24
#